data_AF-A0A1F2W686-F1
#
_entry.id   AF-A0A1F2W686-F1
#
_cell.length_a   1.000
_cell.length_b   1.000
_cell.length_c   1.000
_cell.angle_alpha   90.00
_cell.angle_beta   90.00
_cell.angle_gamma   90.00
#
_symmetry.space_group_name_H-M   'P 1'
#
loop_
_entity.id
_entity.type
_entity.pdbx_description
1 polymer ?
#
loop_
_entity_poly.entity_id
_entity_poly.type
_entity_poly.pdbx_seq_one_letter_code
_entity_poly.pdbx_strand_id
1 'polypeptide(L)'
;MGVRRFPEIVPTGPADPGASEMHQVETALASWQGPALVLFSTADPIFSVEVGRRWAGAIPGAGPLETLDEAGHFLQEDRGEDVGTAIAAFLRRSD
;
A
#
# COMPACT_ATOMS: atom_id res chain seq x y z
N MET A 1 7.27 -25.70 4.23
CA MET A 1 6.01 -24.93 4.18
C MET A 1 6.39 -23.51 3.76
N GLY A 2 6.22 -23.18 2.47
CA GLY A 2 6.68 -21.91 1.87
C GLY A 2 5.50 -21.09 1.34
N VAL A 3 5.59 -20.56 0.11
CA VAL A 3 4.59 -19.72 -0.59
C VAL A 3 3.12 -20.13 -0.36
N ARG A 4 2.83 -21.42 -0.24
CA ARG A 4 1.47 -21.97 -0.01
C ARG A 4 0.80 -21.56 1.31
N ARG A 5 1.57 -21.22 2.36
CA ARG A 5 1.01 -20.76 3.65
C ARG A 5 0.80 -19.25 3.70
N PHE A 6 1.42 -18.47 2.81
CA PHE A 6 1.37 -17.01 2.87
C PHE A 6 -0.06 -16.45 2.76
N PRO A 7 -0.93 -16.93 1.87
CA PRO A 7 -2.31 -16.46 1.84
C PRO A 7 -3.09 -16.79 3.11
N GLU A 8 -2.80 -17.92 3.76
CA GLU A 8 -3.53 -18.39 4.95
C GLU A 8 -3.19 -17.62 6.22
N ILE A 9 -2.08 -16.87 6.23
CA ILE A 9 -1.67 -16.04 7.37
C ILE A 9 -2.10 -14.58 7.22
N VAL A 10 -2.75 -14.21 6.11
CA VAL A 10 -3.31 -12.87 5.93
C VAL A 10 -4.54 -12.74 6.84
N PRO A 11 -4.54 -11.82 7.82
CA PRO A 11 -5.70 -11.60 8.67
C PRO A 11 -6.85 -11.07 7.82
N THR A 12 -8.00 -11.74 7.89
CA THR A 12 -9.25 -11.31 7.22
C THR A 12 -10.36 -10.98 8.20
N GLY A 13 -10.21 -11.38 9.46
CA GLY A 13 -11.08 -11.06 10.57
C GLY A 13 -10.33 -10.44 11.77
N PRO A 14 -11.05 -9.75 12.67
CA PRO A 14 -10.44 -9.03 13.80
C PRO A 14 -9.84 -9.95 14.88
N ALA A 15 -10.18 -11.24 14.88
CA ALA A 15 -9.64 -12.23 15.81
C ALA A 15 -8.50 -13.08 15.19
N ASP A 16 -8.16 -12.84 13.92
CA ASP A 16 -7.13 -13.61 13.24
C ASP A 16 -5.73 -13.24 13.81
N PRO A 17 -4.79 -14.21 13.90
CA PRO A 17 -3.42 -13.92 14.28
C PRO A 17 -2.83 -12.84 13.37
N GLY A 18 -2.26 -11.77 13.94
CA GLY A 18 -1.74 -10.62 13.19
C GLY A 18 -2.71 -9.43 13.05
N ALA A 19 -4.00 -9.60 13.37
CA ALA A 19 -4.98 -8.52 13.24
C ALA A 19 -4.73 -7.35 14.22
N SER A 20 -4.27 -7.65 15.44
CA SER A 20 -3.89 -6.63 16.43
C SER A 20 -2.71 -5.79 15.94
N GLU A 21 -1.71 -6.45 15.36
CA GLU A 21 -0.53 -5.82 14.78
C GLU A 21 -0.89 -4.96 13.58
N MET A 22 -1.76 -5.43 12.68
CA MET A 22 -2.28 -4.62 11.57
C MET A 22 -3.00 -3.36 12.08
N HIS A 23 -3.82 -3.48 13.13
CA HIS A 23 -4.52 -2.34 13.70
C HIS A 23 -3.56 -1.32 14.36
N GLN A 24 -2.49 -1.80 14.99
CA GLN A 24 -1.44 -0.93 15.53
C GLN A 24 -0.71 -0.18 14.42
N VAL A 25 -0.43 -0.82 13.28
CA VAL A 25 0.15 -0.17 12.10
C VAL A 25 -0.80 0.88 11.52
N GLU A 26 -2.09 0.57 11.38
CA GLU A 26 -3.12 1.55 10.97
C GLU A 26 -3.10 2.79 11.88
N THR A 27 -3.05 2.57 13.20
CA THR A 27 -3.02 3.65 14.20
C THR A 27 -1.74 4.48 14.10
N ALA A 28 -0.58 3.83 13.94
CA ALA A 28 0.70 4.52 13.82
C ALA A 28 0.76 5.37 12.54
N LEU A 29 0.30 4.82 11.40
CA LEU A 29 0.24 5.52 10.13
C LEU A 29 -0.71 6.72 10.16
N ALA A 30 -1.81 6.64 10.91
CA ALA A 30 -2.72 7.78 11.13
C ALA A 30 -2.07 8.95 11.89
N SER A 31 -0.96 8.71 12.59
CA SER A 31 -0.17 9.72 13.31
C SER A 31 1.10 10.15 12.56
N TRP A 32 1.33 9.63 11.36
CA TRP A 32 2.52 9.93 10.56
C TRP A 32 2.54 11.38 10.08
N GLN A 33 3.62 12.10 10.38
CA GLN A 33 3.81 13.51 10.01
C GLN A 33 4.81 13.72 8.86
N GLY A 34 5.50 12.67 8.43
CA GLY A 34 6.40 12.75 7.27
C GLY A 34 5.63 12.72 5.95
N PRO A 35 6.27 13.07 4.83
CA PRO A 35 5.68 12.87 3.51
C PRO A 35 5.43 11.37 3.26
N ALA A 36 4.37 11.04 2.52
CA ALA A 36 4.05 9.69 2.09
C ALA A 36 3.52 9.64 0.65
N LEU A 37 3.90 8.58 -0.06
CA LEU A 37 3.36 8.22 -1.37
C LEU A 37 2.47 6.99 -1.19
N VAL A 38 1.23 7.07 -1.70
CA VAL A 38 0.33 5.92 -1.82
C VAL A 38 0.16 5.62 -3.31
N LEU A 39 0.65 4.46 -3.74
CA LEU A 39 0.67 4.02 -5.13
C LEU A 39 -0.01 2.65 -5.25
N PHE A 40 -1.07 2.54 -6.04
CA PHE A 40 -1.85 1.30 -6.22
C PHE A 40 -2.01 0.94 -7.70
N SER A 41 -2.28 -0.34 -7.98
CA SER A 41 -2.70 -0.73 -9.33
C SER A 41 -4.22 -0.66 -9.49
N THR A 42 -4.69 -0.27 -10.67
CA THR A 42 -6.10 -0.39 -11.05
C THR A 42 -6.52 -1.81 -11.42
N ALA A 43 -5.55 -2.70 -11.65
CA ALA A 43 -5.75 -4.09 -12.07
C ALA A 43 -5.38 -5.11 -10.97
N ASP A 44 -5.11 -4.68 -9.73
CA ASP A 44 -4.82 -5.58 -8.60
C ASP A 44 -6.08 -6.43 -8.25
N PRO A 45 -6.02 -7.77 -8.36
CA PRO A 45 -7.15 -8.64 -8.02
C PRO A 45 -7.34 -8.82 -6.50
N ILE A 46 -6.40 -8.38 -5.67
CA ILE A 46 -6.40 -8.52 -4.21
C ILE A 46 -6.94 -7.25 -3.54
N PHE A 47 -6.37 -6.09 -3.86
CA PHE A 47 -6.83 -4.81 -3.30
C PHE A 47 -7.40 -3.88 -4.37
N SER A 48 -8.66 -3.48 -4.18
CA SER A 48 -9.26 -2.44 -5.01
C SER A 48 -8.61 -1.07 -4.78
N VAL A 49 -8.72 -0.18 -5.78
CA VAL A 49 -8.29 1.23 -5.70
C VAL A 49 -8.90 1.96 -4.48
N GLU A 50 -10.08 1.55 -4.00
CA GLU A 50 -10.71 2.14 -2.82
C GLU A 50 -9.87 1.94 -1.54
N VAL A 51 -9.13 0.84 -1.44
CA VAL A 51 -8.17 0.61 -0.34
C VAL A 51 -7.06 1.64 -0.39
N GLY A 52 -6.52 1.92 -1.58
CA GLY A 52 -5.54 2.99 -1.78
C GLY A 52 -6.09 4.37 -1.40
N ARG A 53 -7.36 4.66 -1.73
CA ARG A 53 -8.01 5.93 -1.35
C ARG A 53 -8.14 6.06 0.16
N ARG A 54 -8.52 4.97 0.85
CA ARG A 54 -8.58 4.94 2.31
C ARG A 54 -7.21 5.28 2.92
N TRP A 55 -6.13 4.69 2.40
CA TRP A 55 -4.79 4.97 2.92
C TRP A 55 -4.31 6.39 2.64
N ALA A 56 -4.53 6.91 1.43
CA ALA A 56 -4.20 8.29 1.09
C ALA A 56 -4.96 9.31 1.96
N GLY A 57 -6.21 9.00 2.34
CA GLY A 57 -6.98 9.84 3.26
C GLY A 57 -6.64 9.65 4.75
N ALA A 58 -6.13 8.48 5.14
CA ALA A 58 -5.84 8.16 6.53
C ALA A 58 -4.46 8.63 7.00
N ILE A 59 -3.48 8.75 6.09
CA ILE A 59 -2.11 9.15 6.41
C ILE A 59 -1.99 10.68 6.22
N PRO A 60 -1.77 11.47 7.29
CA PRO A 60 -1.79 12.93 7.19
C PRO A 60 -0.80 13.53 6.19
N GLY A 61 0.38 12.93 6.08
CA GLY A 61 1.42 13.37 5.15
C GLY A 61 1.35 12.73 3.75
N ALA A 62 0.31 11.95 3.46
CA ALA A 62 0.15 11.38 2.12
C ALA A 62 -0.33 12.43 1.11
N GLY A 63 0.24 12.38 -0.09
CA GLY A 63 -0.33 13.05 -1.26
C GLY A 63 -1.62 12.37 -1.77
N PRO A 64 -2.23 12.88 -2.86
CA PRO A 64 -3.32 12.18 -3.51
C PRO A 64 -2.88 10.77 -3.93
N LEU A 65 -3.83 9.82 -3.94
CA LEU A 65 -3.58 8.47 -4.46
C LEU A 65 -3.06 8.54 -5.90
N GLU A 66 -1.91 7.93 -6.13
CA GLU A 66 -1.39 7.68 -7.47
C GLU A 66 -1.74 6.25 -7.89
N THR A 67 -2.03 6.03 -9.17
CA THR A 67 -2.37 4.69 -9.69
C THR A 67 -1.57 4.32 -10.93
N LEU A 68 -1.25 3.03 -11.07
CA LEU A 68 -0.72 2.44 -12.29
C LEU A 68 -1.77 1.50 -12.91
N ASP A 69 -1.79 1.44 -14.23
CA ASP A 69 -2.56 0.44 -14.97
C ASP A 69 -1.66 -0.76 -15.32
N GLU A 70 -2.30 -1.86 -15.75
CA GLU A 70 -1.60 -3.05 -16.27
C GLU A 70 -0.57 -3.68 -15.30
N ALA A 71 -0.79 -3.53 -13.99
CA ALA A 71 -0.01 -4.21 -12.95
C ALA A 71 -0.92 -5.09 -12.07
N GLY A 72 -0.44 -6.25 -11.65
CA GLY A 72 -1.10 -7.07 -10.66
C GLY A 72 -0.84 -6.58 -9.23
N HIS A 73 -0.83 -7.52 -8.29
CA HIS A 73 -0.65 -7.23 -6.87
C HIS A 73 0.78 -6.75 -6.52
N PHE A 74 1.78 -7.16 -7.31
CA PHE A 74 3.18 -6.79 -7.11
C PHE A 74 3.61 -5.76 -8.17
N LEU A 75 3.23 -4.50 -7.98
CA LEU A 75 3.48 -3.40 -8.94
C LEU A 75 4.94 -3.33 -9.40
N GLN A 76 5.88 -3.57 -8.49
CA GLN A 76 7.31 -3.52 -8.79
C GLN A 76 7.77 -4.62 -9.76
N GLU A 77 7.07 -5.75 -9.83
CA GLU A 77 7.40 -6.84 -10.74
C GLU A 77 6.86 -6.58 -12.15
N ASP A 78 5.65 -6.03 -12.25
CA ASP A 78 4.99 -5.78 -13.54
C ASP A 78 5.40 -4.43 -14.17
N ARG A 79 5.55 -3.38 -13.35
CA ARG A 79 5.77 -1.98 -13.78
C ARG A 79 6.91 -1.32 -13.00
N GLY A 80 8.02 -2.04 -12.81
CA GLY A 80 9.15 -1.58 -11.99
C GLY A 80 9.73 -0.21 -12.36
N GLU A 81 9.82 0.12 -13.65
CA GLU A 81 10.31 1.44 -14.12
C GLU A 81 9.36 2.57 -13.74
N ASP A 82 8.05 2.36 -13.85
CA ASP A 82 7.03 3.34 -13.47
C ASP A 82 7.01 3.53 -11.95
N VAL A 83 7.09 2.45 -11.17
CA VAL A 83 7.22 2.51 -9.70
C VAL A 83 8.47 3.30 -9.30
N GLY A 84 9.62 3.01 -9.91
CA GLY A 84 10.86 3.72 -9.64
C GLY A 84 10.76 5.21 -10.00
N THR A 85 10.11 5.54 -11.11
CA THR A 85 9.86 6.92 -11.53
C THR A 85 8.98 7.67 -10.54
N ALA A 86 7.90 7.04 -10.07
CA ALA A 86 6.99 7.61 -9.06
C ALA A 86 7.72 7.87 -7.73
N ILE A 87 8.53 6.92 -7.25
CA ILE A 87 9.34 7.07 -6.04
C ILE A 87 10.36 8.21 -6.21
N ALA A 88 11.09 8.25 -7.32
CA ALA A 88 12.09 9.29 -7.55
C ALA A 88 11.44 10.69 -7.64
N ALA A 89 10.27 10.79 -8.26
CA ALA A 89 9.48 12.03 -8.29
C ALA A 89 8.96 12.42 -6.90
N PHE A 90 8.63 11.44 -6.06
CA PHE A 90 8.21 11.67 -4.68
C PHE A 90 9.34 12.21 -3.80
N LEU A 91 10.52 11.62 -3.89
CA LEU A 91 11.68 12.10 -3.12
C LEU A 91 12.03 13.54 -3.49
N ARG A 92 12.11 13.87 -4.79
CA ARG A 92 12.44 15.23 -5.26
C ARG A 92 11.48 16.35 -4.81
N ARG A 93 10.22 16.03 -4.49
CA ARG A 93 9.22 17.02 -4.02
C ARG A 93 9.05 17.03 -2.50
N SER A 94 9.73 16.10 -1.82
CA SER A 94 9.63 15.87 -0.37
C SER A 94 10.90 16.30 0.36
N ASP A 95 11.90 16.80 -0.38
CA ASP A 95 13.11 17.48 0.11
C ASP A 95 12.83 18.94 0.50
#